data_AF-A0AAU9VCP2-F1
#
_entry.id   AF-A0AAU9VCP2-F1
#
_cell.length_a   1.000
_cell.length_b   1.000
_cell.length_c   1.000
_cell.angle_alpha   90.00
_cell.angle_beta   90.00
_cell.angle_gamma   90.00
#
_symmetry.space_group_name_H-M   'P 1'
#
loop_
_entity.id
_entity.type
_entity.pdbx_description
1 polymer ?
#
loop_
_entity_poly.entity_id
_entity_poly.type
_entity_poly.pdbx_seq_one_letter_code
_entity_poly.pdbx_strand_id
1 'polypeptide(L)'
;MEFWSILRPARSEAAERRRCVGTTPPQRRRPDSPCRRLYAGIVRSMALYGAPLWVDALSAHNKALLRRPQRVIAVRVIRRYRTVSRTAASLLACDPPWELQAELLAKMYQFRSGQRANGERPSVDQVGRIRALAQRALIQWWKEDLGSPAAGSVTVDAIRPHLRRWVNRRHGVLTFRLSQVLTGHGCFGKYLHQIAR
;
A
#
# COMPACT_ATOMS: atom_id res chain seq x y z
N MET A 1 21.94 -15.60 3.78
CA MET A 1 22.08 -14.49 2.81
C MET A 1 20.88 -13.57 2.96
N GLU A 2 21.07 -12.47 3.69
CA GLU A 2 19.98 -11.63 4.18
C GLU A 2 19.34 -10.83 3.04
N PHE A 3 18.09 -11.18 2.69
CA PHE A 3 17.17 -10.41 1.82
C PHE A 3 17.16 -8.90 2.15
N TRP A 4 17.45 -8.54 3.40
CA TRP A 4 17.57 -7.17 3.91
C TRP A 4 18.73 -6.35 3.35
N SER A 5 19.75 -6.99 2.74
CA SER A 5 20.86 -6.29 2.10
C SER A 5 20.46 -5.61 0.79
N ILE A 6 19.43 -6.08 0.09
CA ILE A 6 18.95 -5.51 -1.17
C ILE A 6 18.23 -4.15 -0.97
N LEU A 7 17.68 -3.90 0.23
CA LEU A 7 17.03 -2.64 0.58
C LEU A 7 18.00 -1.57 1.14
N ARG A 8 19.27 -1.91 1.35
CA ARG A 8 20.28 -1.01 1.91
C ARG A 8 20.80 0.05 0.91
N PRO A 9 21.02 -0.24 -0.39
CA PRO A 9 21.42 0.75 -1.39
C PRO A 9 20.36 1.84 -1.63
N ALA A 10 19.07 1.51 -1.51
CA ALA A 10 17.98 2.49 -1.65
C ALA A 10 17.99 3.57 -0.55
N ARG A 11 18.71 3.37 0.57
CA ARG A 11 18.86 4.37 1.64
C ARG A 11 19.99 5.36 1.37
N SER A 12 21.09 4.94 0.74
CA SER A 12 22.25 5.81 0.46
C SER A 12 21.96 6.76 -0.70
N GLU A 13 21.39 6.26 -1.80
CA GLU A 13 21.04 7.08 -2.97
C GLU A 13 19.98 8.15 -2.66
N ALA A 14 19.05 7.81 -1.76
CA ALA A 14 18.00 8.73 -1.29
C ALA A 14 18.49 9.74 -0.23
N ALA A 15 19.68 9.56 0.32
CA ALA A 15 20.32 10.49 1.26
C ALA A 15 21.24 11.47 0.52
N GLU A 16 21.96 11.02 -0.51
CA GLU A 16 22.83 11.83 -1.35
C GLU A 16 22.05 12.93 -2.10
N ARG A 17 20.90 12.58 -2.68
CA ARG A 17 20.03 13.53 -3.40
C ARG A 17 19.33 14.57 -2.48
N ARG A 18 19.45 14.47 -1.15
CA ARG A 18 18.89 15.46 -0.21
C ARG A 18 19.81 16.66 0.02
N ARG A 19 21.11 16.55 -0.27
CA ARG A 19 22.08 17.61 0.04
C ARG A 19 22.06 18.79 -0.94
N CYS A 20 21.54 18.60 -2.16
CA CYS A 20 21.61 19.62 -3.21
C CYS A 20 20.38 20.54 -3.34
N VAL A 21 19.38 20.46 -2.45
CA VAL A 21 18.15 21.26 -2.57
C VAL A 21 17.87 21.98 -1.25
N GLY A 22 18.70 22.98 -0.96
CA GLY A 22 18.42 23.99 0.05
C GLY A 22 17.28 24.90 -0.42
N THR A 23 16.26 25.04 0.41
CA THR A 23 15.29 26.15 0.41
C THR A 23 14.27 26.20 -0.76
N THR A 24 13.35 25.23 -0.83
CA THR A 24 12.06 25.39 -1.54
C THR A 24 10.98 24.51 -0.89
N PRO A 25 9.73 24.96 -0.70
CA PRO A 25 8.68 24.16 -0.05
C PRO A 25 8.48 22.79 -0.75
N PRO A 26 8.47 21.66 -0.01
CA PRO A 26 8.80 20.32 -0.52
C PRO A 26 7.69 19.61 -1.32
N GLN A 27 6.78 20.36 -1.96
CA GLN A 27 5.58 19.80 -2.59
C GLN A 27 5.34 20.24 -4.04
N ARG A 28 5.97 21.30 -4.55
CA ARG A 28 5.70 21.81 -5.91
C ARG A 28 6.43 21.09 -7.04
N ARG A 29 7.61 20.48 -6.80
CA ARG A 29 8.41 19.80 -7.83
C ARG A 29 8.36 18.26 -7.77
N ARG A 30 7.19 17.66 -7.48
CA ARG A 30 7.08 16.20 -7.37
C ARG A 30 6.47 15.60 -8.65
N PRO A 31 6.95 14.44 -9.13
CA PRO A 31 6.45 13.77 -10.35
C PRO A 31 4.93 13.63 -10.38
N ASP A 32 4.33 13.56 -11.56
CA ASP A 32 2.88 13.37 -11.72
C ASP A 32 2.38 12.07 -11.07
N SER A 33 1.07 12.01 -10.80
CA SER A 33 0.45 10.85 -10.15
C SER A 33 0.72 9.51 -10.84
N PRO A 34 0.81 9.39 -12.18
CA PRO A 34 1.13 8.13 -12.85
C PRO A 34 2.53 7.63 -12.49
N CYS A 35 3.55 8.50 -12.53
CA CYS A 35 4.94 8.12 -12.21
C CYS A 35 5.05 7.57 -10.80
N ARG A 36 4.38 8.17 -9.81
CA ARG A 36 4.43 7.69 -8.43
C ARG A 36 3.74 6.34 -8.23
N ARG A 37 2.65 6.10 -8.94
CA ARG A 37 1.97 4.80 -8.91
C ARG A 37 2.83 3.73 -9.58
N LEU A 38 3.53 4.07 -10.65
CA LEU A 38 4.52 3.19 -11.28
C LEU A 38 5.63 2.83 -10.29
N TYR A 39 6.27 3.84 -9.67
CA TYR A 39 7.30 3.60 -8.64
C TYR A 39 6.77 2.78 -7.46
N ALA A 40 5.55 3.05 -7.00
CA ALA A 40 4.91 2.24 -5.96
C ALA A 40 4.74 0.77 -6.40
N GLY A 41 4.34 0.56 -7.65
CA GLY A 41 4.25 -0.76 -8.26
C GLY A 41 5.60 -1.48 -8.28
N ILE A 42 6.66 -0.81 -8.72
CA ILE A 42 8.03 -1.37 -8.77
C ILE A 42 8.47 -1.81 -7.37
N VAL A 43 8.38 -0.92 -6.37
CA VAL A 43 8.87 -1.27 -5.03
C VAL A 43 8.02 -2.37 -4.40
N ARG A 44 6.70 -2.39 -4.65
CA ARG A 44 5.84 -3.49 -4.22
C ARG A 44 6.25 -4.81 -4.86
N SER A 45 6.56 -4.82 -6.17
CA SER A 45 7.07 -6.02 -6.86
C SER A 45 8.40 -6.48 -6.29
N MET A 46 9.31 -5.57 -5.95
CA MET A 46 10.58 -5.91 -5.29
C MET A 46 10.36 -6.49 -3.90
N ALA A 47 9.49 -5.87 -3.09
CA ALA A 47 9.22 -6.31 -1.72
C ALA A 47 8.51 -7.67 -1.67
N LEU A 48 7.63 -7.95 -2.64
CA LEU A 48 6.89 -9.20 -2.73
C LEU A 48 7.58 -10.26 -3.60
N TYR A 49 8.78 -9.96 -4.11
CA TYR A 49 9.56 -10.93 -4.83
C TYR A 49 9.92 -12.09 -3.91
N GLY A 50 9.69 -13.31 -4.38
CA GLY A 50 9.91 -14.51 -3.58
C GLY A 50 8.99 -14.63 -2.37
N ALA A 51 7.86 -13.90 -2.29
CA ALA A 51 6.90 -14.00 -1.19
C ALA A 51 6.58 -15.44 -0.73
N PRO A 52 6.35 -16.42 -1.64
CA PRO A 52 6.09 -17.79 -1.23
C PRO A 52 7.23 -18.46 -0.43
N LEU A 53 8.47 -17.97 -0.54
CA LEU A 53 9.63 -18.54 0.15
C LEU A 53 9.79 -18.04 1.59
N TRP A 54 9.32 -16.82 1.89
CA TRP A 54 9.56 -16.17 3.17
C TRP A 54 8.28 -15.89 3.96
N VAL A 55 7.09 -16.07 3.39
CA VAL A 55 5.83 -15.72 4.05
C VAL A 55 5.64 -16.45 5.39
N ASP A 56 6.09 -17.70 5.47
CA ASP A 56 5.96 -18.52 6.68
C ASP A 56 6.89 -18.04 7.82
N ALA A 57 7.90 -17.24 7.48
CA ALA A 57 8.81 -16.60 8.44
C ALA A 57 8.31 -15.21 8.91
N LEU A 58 7.06 -14.83 8.60
CA LEU A 58 6.49 -13.55 9.01
C LEU A 58 6.20 -13.48 10.51
N SER A 59 7.16 -12.95 11.27
CA SER A 59 6.95 -12.51 12.65
C SER A 59 6.37 -11.09 12.73
N ALA A 60 5.88 -10.69 13.91
CA ALA A 60 5.46 -9.32 14.16
C ALA A 60 6.57 -8.29 13.85
N HIS A 61 7.83 -8.65 14.11
CA HIS A 61 8.99 -7.83 13.79
C HIS A 61 9.16 -7.64 12.27
N ASN A 62 9.12 -8.74 11.51
CA ASN A 62 9.29 -8.71 10.05
C ASN A 62 8.14 -7.97 9.35
N LYS A 63 6.89 -8.14 9.84
CA LYS A 63 5.74 -7.34 9.40
C LYS A 63 5.98 -5.85 9.60
N ALA A 64 6.56 -5.44 10.74
CA ALA A 64 6.89 -4.02 10.97
C ALA A 64 7.95 -3.49 9.99
N LEU A 65 8.93 -4.32 9.61
CA LEU A 65 9.96 -3.97 8.61
C LEU A 65 9.36 -3.78 7.20
N LEU A 66 8.34 -4.54 6.82
CA LEU A 66 7.62 -4.38 5.54
C LEU A 66 6.70 -3.15 5.53
N ARG A 67 6.00 -2.90 6.65
CA ARG A 67 5.06 -1.76 6.77
C ARG A 67 5.76 -0.40 6.69
N ARG A 68 7.04 -0.30 7.08
CA ARG A 68 7.83 0.94 7.05
C ARG A 68 8.03 1.50 5.61
N PRO A 69 8.66 0.76 4.67
CA PRO A 69 8.81 1.21 3.29
C PRO A 69 7.46 1.40 2.59
N GLN A 70 6.49 0.50 2.84
CA GLN A 70 5.14 0.65 2.29
C GLN A 70 4.53 1.99 2.67
N ARG A 71 4.59 2.38 3.95
CA ARG A 71 4.09 3.68 4.43
C ARG A 71 4.76 4.85 3.71
N VAL A 72 6.09 4.81 3.53
CA VAL A 72 6.84 5.88 2.86
C VAL A 72 6.33 6.07 1.43
N ILE A 73 6.08 4.98 0.71
CA ILE A 73 5.54 5.00 -0.66
C ILE A 73 4.10 5.49 -0.66
N ALA A 74 3.25 4.96 0.22
CA ALA A 74 1.85 5.36 0.34
C ALA A 74 1.72 6.87 0.55
N VAL A 75 2.49 7.44 1.50
CA VAL A 75 2.53 8.89 1.77
C VAL A 75 2.98 9.70 0.53
N ARG A 76 3.94 9.19 -0.25
CA ARG A 76 4.39 9.83 -1.50
C ARG A 76 3.31 9.82 -2.58
N VAL A 77 2.58 8.72 -2.71
CA VAL A 77 1.45 8.56 -3.65
C VAL A 77 0.35 9.58 -3.31
N ILE A 78 -0.05 9.68 -2.04
CA ILE A 78 -1.17 10.53 -1.62
C ILE A 78 -0.80 11.99 -1.33
N ARG A 79 0.46 12.40 -1.58
CA ARG A 79 1.00 13.75 -1.38
C ARG A 79 0.99 14.28 0.08
N ARG A 80 0.84 13.42 1.10
CA ARG A 80 0.46 13.86 2.45
C ARG A 80 1.64 14.13 3.40
N TYR A 81 1.35 14.76 4.55
CA TYR A 81 2.31 14.99 5.64
C TYR A 81 2.81 13.69 6.27
N ARG A 82 3.90 13.77 7.04
CA ARG A 82 4.52 12.61 7.70
C ARG A 82 3.78 12.09 8.95
N THR A 83 2.71 12.75 9.41
CA THR A 83 1.99 12.47 10.67
C THR A 83 0.82 11.49 10.51
N VAL A 84 0.51 11.09 9.29
CA VAL A 84 -0.60 10.17 8.98
C VAL A 84 -0.32 8.80 9.53
N SER A 85 -1.33 8.15 10.11
CA SER A 85 -1.24 6.75 10.49
C SER A 85 -0.90 5.87 9.28
N ARG A 86 -0.21 4.75 9.53
CA ARG A 86 0.14 3.77 8.49
C ARG A 86 -1.10 3.29 7.75
N THR A 87 -2.11 2.90 8.51
CA THR A 87 -3.37 2.37 8.03
C THR A 87 -4.08 3.36 7.11
N ALA A 88 -4.23 4.62 7.53
CA ALA A 88 -4.86 5.65 6.70
C ALA A 88 -4.03 5.95 5.44
N ALA A 89 -2.69 5.96 5.53
CA ALA A 89 -1.85 6.18 4.35
C ALA A 89 -2.02 5.08 3.29
N SER A 90 -1.96 3.80 3.69
CA SER A 90 -2.18 2.65 2.81
C SER A 90 -3.59 2.64 2.21
N LEU A 91 -4.60 2.95 3.03
CA LEU A 91 -6.01 3.01 2.60
C LEU A 91 -6.26 4.09 1.55
N LEU A 92 -5.71 5.29 1.77
CA LEU A 92 -5.83 6.39 0.82
C LEU A 92 -5.03 6.13 -0.47
N ALA A 93 -3.88 5.46 -0.36
CA ALA A 93 -3.07 5.04 -1.51
C ALA A 93 -3.70 3.87 -2.30
N CYS A 94 -4.77 3.25 -1.79
CA CYS A 94 -5.36 2.03 -2.31
C CYS A 94 -4.34 0.89 -2.41
N ASP A 95 -3.41 0.78 -1.45
CA ASP A 95 -2.38 -0.25 -1.39
C ASP A 95 -2.55 -1.11 -0.13
N PRO A 96 -3.10 -2.33 -0.25
CA PRO A 96 -3.28 -3.25 0.88
C PRO A 96 -1.95 -3.58 1.57
N PRO A 97 -1.92 -3.90 2.87
CA PRO A 97 -0.70 -4.31 3.57
C PRO A 97 0.06 -5.41 2.82
N TRP A 98 1.38 -5.26 2.68
CA TRP A 98 2.20 -6.18 1.88
C TRP A 98 2.22 -7.60 2.45
N GLU A 99 2.08 -7.77 3.76
CA GLU A 99 1.94 -9.09 4.39
C GLU A 99 0.72 -9.85 3.88
N LEU A 100 -0.44 -9.19 3.72
CA LEU A 100 -1.64 -9.82 3.18
C LEU A 100 -1.48 -10.16 1.70
N GLN A 101 -0.78 -9.30 0.94
CA GLN A 101 -0.45 -9.57 -0.45
C GLN A 101 0.51 -10.77 -0.58
N ALA A 102 1.48 -10.90 0.33
CA ALA A 102 2.44 -12.00 0.37
C ALA A 102 1.75 -13.34 0.64
N GLU A 103 0.87 -13.39 1.66
CA GLU A 103 0.06 -14.57 1.98
C GLU A 103 -0.79 -15.03 0.79
N LEU A 104 -1.42 -14.08 0.09
CA LEU A 104 -2.18 -14.41 -1.10
C LEU A 104 -1.31 -14.94 -2.24
N LEU A 105 -0.16 -14.29 -2.49
CA LEU A 105 0.79 -14.72 -3.52
C LEU A 105 1.32 -16.13 -3.25
N ALA A 106 1.59 -16.46 -1.98
CA ALA A 106 2.01 -17.80 -1.57
C ALA A 106 0.93 -18.85 -1.85
N LYS A 107 -0.33 -18.58 -1.47
CA LYS A 107 -1.46 -19.48 -1.77
C LYS A 107 -1.64 -19.68 -3.28
N MET A 108 -1.54 -18.61 -4.07
CA MET A 108 -1.60 -18.70 -5.53
C MET A 108 -0.42 -19.49 -6.11
N TYR A 109 0.77 -19.33 -5.55
CA TYR A 109 1.94 -20.08 -5.98
C TYR A 109 1.78 -21.58 -5.71
N GLN A 110 1.37 -21.96 -4.51
CA GLN A 110 1.10 -23.35 -4.13
C GLN A 110 0.03 -23.98 -5.03
N PHE A 111 -1.08 -23.27 -5.26
CA PHE A 111 -2.14 -23.72 -6.17
C PHE A 111 -1.65 -23.94 -7.61
N ARG A 112 -0.77 -23.08 -8.13
CA ARG A 112 -0.18 -23.25 -9.46
C ARG A 112 0.89 -24.34 -9.50
N SER A 113 1.63 -24.52 -8.41
CA SER A 113 2.61 -25.60 -8.29
C SER A 113 1.94 -26.97 -8.30
N GLY A 114 0.82 -27.12 -7.60
CA GLY A 114 0.03 -28.35 -7.60
C GLY A 114 -0.53 -28.71 -8.98
N GLN A 115 -1.14 -27.74 -9.69
CA GLN A 115 -1.60 -27.96 -11.07
C GLN A 115 -0.48 -28.39 -12.01
N ARG A 116 0.71 -27.78 -11.90
CA ARG A 116 1.88 -28.17 -12.70
C ARG A 116 2.34 -29.59 -12.40
N ALA A 117 2.34 -30.00 -11.13
CA ALA A 117 2.65 -31.37 -10.75
C ALA A 117 1.66 -32.37 -11.35
N ASN A 118 0.40 -31.96 -11.51
CA ASN A 118 -0.65 -32.75 -12.15
C ASN A 118 -0.66 -32.66 -13.70
N GLY A 119 0.31 -31.95 -14.31
CA GLY A 119 0.37 -31.75 -15.76
C GLY A 119 -0.66 -30.77 -16.33
N GLU A 120 -1.43 -30.10 -15.48
CA GLU A 120 -2.49 -29.18 -15.89
C GLU A 120 -1.92 -27.79 -16.26
N ARG A 121 -2.33 -27.28 -17.43
CA ARG A 121 -2.06 -25.90 -17.86
C ARG A 121 -3.37 -25.12 -17.90
N PRO A 122 -3.63 -24.23 -16.92
CA PRO A 122 -4.88 -23.49 -16.88
C PRO A 122 -5.00 -22.53 -18.08
N SER A 123 -6.20 -22.45 -18.64
CA SER A 123 -6.50 -21.54 -19.74
C SER A 123 -6.36 -20.07 -19.33
N VAL A 124 -6.22 -19.17 -20.30
CA VAL A 124 -6.14 -17.72 -20.05
C VAL A 124 -7.35 -17.23 -19.24
N ASP A 125 -8.54 -17.73 -19.56
CA ASP A 125 -9.78 -17.38 -18.84
C ASP A 125 -9.77 -17.89 -17.41
N GLN A 126 -9.29 -19.12 -17.19
CA GLN A 126 -9.18 -19.69 -15.86
C GLN A 126 -8.19 -18.89 -15.00
N VAL A 127 -7.03 -18.51 -15.57
CA VAL A 127 -6.07 -17.61 -14.91
C VAL A 127 -6.70 -16.27 -14.56
N GLY A 128 -7.52 -15.71 -15.47
CA GLY A 128 -8.29 -14.50 -15.23
C GLY A 128 -9.26 -14.63 -14.05
N ARG A 129 -10.04 -15.71 -14.00
CA ARG A 129 -10.98 -16.01 -12.90
C ARG A 129 -10.26 -16.16 -11.57
N ILE A 130 -9.15 -16.91 -11.54
CA ILE A 130 -8.33 -17.09 -10.33
C ILE A 130 -7.80 -15.74 -9.83
N ARG A 131 -7.28 -14.89 -10.72
CA ARG A 131 -6.82 -13.53 -10.35
C ARG A 131 -7.95 -12.68 -9.78
N ALA A 132 -9.14 -12.73 -10.37
CA ALA A 132 -10.29 -11.99 -9.88
C ALA A 132 -10.76 -12.47 -8.50
N LEU A 133 -10.75 -13.80 -8.26
CA LEU A 133 -11.04 -14.39 -6.95
C LEU A 133 -10.00 -13.97 -5.91
N ALA A 134 -8.71 -14.04 -6.28
CA ALA A 134 -7.62 -13.61 -5.41
C ALA A 134 -7.75 -12.13 -5.00
N GLN A 135 -8.07 -11.25 -5.97
CA GLN A 135 -8.33 -9.84 -5.66
C GLN A 135 -9.51 -9.63 -4.72
N ARG A 136 -10.61 -10.39 -4.88
CA ARG A 136 -11.75 -10.33 -3.96
C ARG A 136 -11.37 -10.80 -2.55
N ALA A 137 -10.64 -11.90 -2.45
CA ALA A 137 -10.14 -12.42 -1.17
C ALA A 137 -9.24 -11.39 -0.47
N LEU A 138 -8.31 -10.77 -1.20
CA LEU A 138 -7.42 -9.72 -0.66
C LEU A 138 -8.21 -8.55 -0.06
N ILE A 139 -9.23 -8.07 -0.78
CA ILE A 139 -10.05 -6.94 -0.33
C ILE A 139 -10.84 -7.33 0.92
N GLN A 140 -11.32 -8.57 1.02
CA GLN A 140 -12.02 -9.04 2.22
C GLN A 140 -11.08 -9.15 3.42
N TRP A 141 -9.93 -9.80 3.28
CA TRP A 141 -8.93 -9.88 4.37
C TRP A 141 -8.47 -8.50 4.81
N TRP A 142 -8.30 -7.57 3.87
CA TRP A 142 -7.96 -6.20 4.21
C TRP A 142 -9.10 -5.49 4.95
N LYS A 143 -10.36 -5.71 4.56
CA LYS A 143 -11.51 -5.16 5.27
C LYS A 143 -11.61 -5.68 6.71
N GLU A 144 -11.23 -6.94 6.94
CA GLU A 144 -11.17 -7.56 8.26
C GLU A 144 -10.02 -6.97 9.11
N ASP A 145 -8.81 -6.85 8.53
CA ASP A 145 -7.64 -6.23 9.18
C ASP A 145 -7.91 -4.78 9.62
N LEU A 146 -8.61 -4.01 8.78
CA LEU A 146 -9.08 -2.65 9.09
C LEU A 146 -10.13 -2.60 10.20
N GLY A 147 -10.73 -3.72 10.57
CA GLY A 147 -11.65 -3.82 11.70
C GLY A 147 -10.98 -3.97 13.05
N SER A 148 -9.65 -4.14 13.08
CA SER A 148 -8.92 -4.25 14.34
C SER A 148 -8.94 -2.93 15.13
N PRO A 149 -8.95 -2.96 16.47
CA PRO A 149 -8.99 -1.75 17.31
C PRO A 149 -7.85 -0.75 17.02
N ALA A 150 -6.72 -1.23 16.49
CA ALA A 150 -5.58 -0.40 16.12
C ALA A 150 -5.82 0.51 14.89
N ALA A 151 -6.90 0.29 14.14
CA ALA A 151 -7.22 1.00 12.90
C ALA A 151 -8.15 2.21 13.09
N GLY A 152 -8.65 2.46 14.31
CA GLY A 152 -9.71 3.42 14.70
C GLY A 152 -9.42 4.90 14.37
N SER A 153 -9.46 5.22 13.08
CA SER A 153 -9.43 6.59 12.58
C SER A 153 -10.68 6.82 11.73
N VAL A 154 -11.26 8.02 11.81
CA VAL A 154 -12.46 8.43 11.06
C VAL A 154 -12.37 8.06 9.56
N THR A 155 -11.16 8.16 8.98
CA THR A 155 -10.87 7.76 7.59
C THR A 155 -11.13 6.28 7.34
N VAL A 156 -10.73 5.41 8.26
CA VAL A 156 -10.93 3.95 8.15
C VAL A 156 -12.42 3.64 8.26
N ASP A 157 -13.11 4.20 9.24
CA ASP A 157 -14.54 3.94 9.47
C ASP A 157 -15.40 4.39 8.28
N ALA A 158 -15.06 5.53 7.67
CA ALA A 158 -15.77 6.03 6.49
C ALA A 158 -15.53 5.19 5.23
N ILE A 159 -14.33 4.65 5.03
CA ILE A 159 -13.95 3.97 3.77
C ILE A 159 -14.18 2.46 3.85
N ARG A 160 -13.98 1.82 5.01
CA ARG A 160 -14.04 0.36 5.20
C ARG A 160 -15.35 -0.28 4.67
N PRO A 161 -16.55 0.29 4.89
CA PRO A 161 -17.79 -0.25 4.32
C PRO A 161 -17.81 -0.29 2.80
N HIS A 162 -17.07 0.61 2.16
CA HIS A 162 -17.02 0.79 0.70
C HIS A 162 -15.65 0.45 0.09
N LEU A 163 -14.81 -0.30 0.81
CA LEU A 163 -13.41 -0.56 0.44
C LEU A 163 -13.24 -1.05 -0.99
N ARG A 164 -14.08 -1.99 -1.43
CA ARG A 164 -14.02 -2.52 -2.80
C ARG A 164 -14.27 -1.43 -3.86
N ARG A 165 -15.26 -0.55 -3.65
CA ARG A 165 -15.55 0.55 -4.57
C ARG A 165 -14.42 1.58 -4.54
N TRP A 166 -13.88 1.86 -3.35
CA TRP A 166 -12.78 2.79 -3.15
C TRP A 166 -11.49 2.35 -3.86
N VAL A 167 -11.12 1.07 -3.77
CA VAL A 167 -9.91 0.53 -4.43
C VAL A 167 -10.07 0.49 -5.94
N ASN A 168 -11.27 0.18 -6.45
CA ASN A 168 -11.54 0.03 -7.89
C ASN A 168 -11.95 1.34 -8.60
N ARG A 169 -11.85 2.48 -7.94
CA ARG A 169 -12.21 3.78 -8.54
C ARG A 169 -11.32 4.11 -9.75
N ARG A 170 -11.94 4.57 -10.83
CA ARG A 170 -11.24 4.95 -12.09
C ARG A 170 -10.69 6.38 -12.04
N HIS A 171 -11.29 7.24 -11.24
CA HIS A 171 -10.96 8.65 -11.07
C HIS A 171 -10.77 8.98 -9.58
N GLY A 172 -10.36 10.21 -9.27
CA GLY A 172 -10.10 10.62 -7.89
C GLY A 172 -8.67 10.35 -7.46
N VAL A 173 -7.69 10.76 -8.29
CA VAL A 173 -6.33 10.97 -7.80
C VAL A 173 -6.43 11.92 -6.62
N LEU A 174 -6.04 11.44 -5.44
CA LEU A 174 -6.10 12.26 -4.23
C LEU A 174 -5.19 13.47 -4.41
N THR A 175 -5.81 14.63 -4.59
CA THR A 175 -5.10 15.91 -4.53
C THR A 175 -4.59 16.11 -3.10
N PHE A 176 -3.58 16.96 -2.95
CA PHE A 176 -3.05 17.31 -1.64
C PHE A 176 -4.16 17.77 -0.67
N ARG A 177 -5.08 18.62 -1.15
CA ARG A 177 -6.19 19.17 -0.38
C ARG A 177 -7.24 18.11 -0.03
N LEU A 178 -7.62 17.25 -0.97
CA LEU A 178 -8.58 16.16 -0.70
C LEU A 178 -8.02 15.16 0.33
N SER A 179 -6.74 14.82 0.21
CA SER A 179 -6.01 14.01 1.20
C SER A 179 -6.00 14.66 2.59
N GLN A 180 -5.99 16.01 2.70
CA GLN A 180 -6.03 16.73 3.97
C GLN A 180 -7.41 16.67 4.63
N VAL A 181 -8.47 16.90 3.86
CA VAL A 181 -9.87 16.83 4.33
C VAL A 181 -10.18 15.44 4.87
N LEU A 182 -9.84 14.38 4.12
CA LEU A 182 -10.20 12.98 4.44
C LEU A 182 -9.60 12.42 5.74
N THR A 183 -8.85 13.22 6.47
CA THR A 183 -7.98 12.78 7.57
C THR A 183 -7.80 13.85 8.64
N GLY A 184 -8.54 14.96 8.53
CA GLY A 184 -8.50 16.08 9.47
C GLY A 184 -7.13 16.72 9.65
N HIS A 185 -6.30 16.84 8.61
CA HIS A 185 -4.96 17.44 8.74
C HIS A 185 -4.82 18.78 8.01
N GLY A 186 -4.00 19.68 8.55
CA GLY A 186 -3.65 20.95 7.93
C GLY A 186 -4.67 22.07 8.21
N CYS A 187 -4.74 23.05 7.30
CA CYS A 187 -5.60 24.24 7.41
C CYS A 187 -7.10 23.91 7.56
N PHE A 188 -7.53 22.72 7.10
CA PHE A 188 -8.91 22.23 7.24
C PHE A 188 -9.23 21.58 8.58
N GLY A 189 -8.23 21.25 9.41
CA GLY A 189 -8.47 20.71 10.75
C GLY A 189 -9.22 21.71 11.63
N LYS A 190 -8.81 22.99 11.63
CA LYS A 190 -9.54 24.09 12.29
C LYS A 190 -10.94 24.32 11.69
N TYR A 191 -11.07 24.20 10.37
CA TYR A 191 -12.34 24.41 9.66
C TYR A 191 -13.39 23.33 9.97
N LEU A 192 -12.97 22.07 10.09
CA LEU A 192 -13.85 20.96 10.51
C LEU A 192 -14.32 21.11 11.97
N HIS A 193 -13.47 21.64 12.86
CA HIS A 193 -13.88 21.97 14.23
C HIS A 193 -14.87 23.16 14.31
N GLN A 194 -14.90 24.04 13.30
CA GLN A 194 -15.85 25.16 13.23
C GLN A 194 -17.22 24.77 12.66
N ILE A 195 -17.28 23.80 11.74
CA ILE A 195 -18.54 23.33 11.14
C ILE A 195 -19.27 22.30 12.01
N ALA A 196 -18.56 21.61 12.89
CA ALA A 196 -19.14 20.62 13.81
C ALA A 196 -19.88 21.24 15.02
N ARG A 197 -20.45 22.45 14.88
CA ARG A 197 -21.20 23.16 15.93
C ARG A 197 -22.60 23.52 15.45
#